data_AF-S0F6I6-F1
#
_entry.id   AF-S0F6I6-F1
#
_cell.length_a   1.000
_cell.length_b   1.000
_cell.length_c   1.000
_cell.angle_alpha   90.00
_cell.angle_beta   90.00
_cell.angle_gamma   90.00
#
_symmetry.space_group_name_H-M   'P 1'
#
loop_
_entity.id
_entity.type
_entity.pdbx_description
1 polymer ?
#
loop_
_entity_poly.entity_id
_entity_poly.type
_entity_poly.pdbx_seq_one_letter_code
_entity_poly.pdbx_strand_id
1 'polypeptide(L)'
;MLKEISYWTYYFFLKRKYLKNGGHKSDSVMFISVCLFLNFASIIQIIEYYAHFTLPRFPITTKWELASWIYAIIILTPFIFFVYNRYFKQEKLQALLEEYSRKSEIRLLIGRCLFFIYC
;
A
#
# COMPACT_ATOMS: atom_id res chain seq x y z
N MET A 1 -11.04 6.18 1.72
CA MET A 1 -10.13 5.25 2.42
C MET A 1 -8.74 5.19 1.80
N LEU A 2 -8.52 4.57 0.62
CA LEU A 2 -7.16 4.40 0.07
C LEU A 2 -6.39 5.70 -0.19
N LYS A 3 -7.10 6.79 -0.54
CA LYS A 3 -6.55 8.15 -0.65
C LYS A 3 -6.01 8.68 0.69
N GLU A 4 -6.74 8.45 1.79
CA GLU A 4 -6.33 8.85 3.15
C GLU A 4 -5.12 8.04 3.59
N ILE A 5 -5.14 6.73 3.34
CA ILE A 5 -4.00 5.83 3.59
C ILE A 5 -2.78 6.30 2.80
N SER A 6 -2.94 6.69 1.53
CA SER A 6 -1.85 7.18 0.69
C SER A 6 -1.21 8.45 1.25
N TYR A 7 -2.04 9.41 1.70
CA TYR A 7 -1.57 10.62 2.35
C TYR A 7 -0.80 10.32 3.65
N TRP A 8 -1.39 9.54 4.55
CA TRP A 8 -0.79 9.26 5.86
C TRP A 8 0.46 8.40 5.77
N THR A 9 0.50 7.46 4.83
CA THR A 9 1.71 6.67 4.54
C THR A 9 2.83 7.57 4.06
N TYR A 10 2.54 8.44 3.07
CA TYR A 10 3.52 9.40 2.57
C TYR A 10 4.05 10.30 3.68
N TYR A 11 3.16 10.85 4.50
CA TYR A 11 3.53 11.71 5.61
C TYR A 11 4.34 10.98 6.70
N PHE A 12 4.02 9.71 6.98
CA PHE A 12 4.76 8.86 7.90
C PHE A 12 6.20 8.65 7.45
N PHE A 13 6.41 8.30 6.17
CA PHE A 13 7.76 8.14 5.62
C PHE A 13 8.50 9.47 5.45
N LEU A 14 7.80 10.54 5.09
CA LEU A 14 8.38 11.89 4.99
C LEU A 14 8.95 12.38 6.34
N LYS A 15 8.28 12.08 7.45
CA LYS A 15 8.73 12.46 8.80
C LYS A 15 9.97 11.69 9.28
N ARG A 16 10.34 10.59 8.64
CA ARG A 16 11.48 9.78 9.05
C ARG A 16 12.79 10.37 8.51
N LYS A 17 13.62 10.90 9.41
CA LYS A 17 14.87 11.62 9.10
C LYS A 17 15.88 10.83 8.27
N TYR A 18 15.84 9.49 8.28
CA TYR A 18 16.79 8.64 7.54
C TYR A 18 16.48 8.51 6.04
N LEU A 19 15.30 8.98 5.57
CA LEU A 19 14.88 8.95 4.16
C LEU A 19 15.06 10.30 3.44
N LYS A 20 15.95 11.16 3.94
CA LYS A 20 16.21 12.51 3.40
C LYS A 20 16.56 12.54 1.91
N ASN A 21 17.02 11.42 1.34
CA ASN A 21 17.42 11.32 -0.07
C ASN A 21 16.26 10.98 -1.04
N GLY A 22 15.01 11.22 -0.67
CA GLY A 22 13.87 11.11 -1.61
C GLY A 22 13.22 9.72 -1.71
N GLY A 23 13.67 8.73 -0.94
CA GLY A 23 13.09 7.37 -0.93
C GLY A 23 11.68 7.28 -0.32
N HIS A 24 11.22 8.32 0.37
CA HIS A 24 9.91 8.32 1.03
C HIS A 24 8.75 8.05 0.06
N LYS A 25 8.87 8.46 -1.21
CA LYS A 25 7.85 8.23 -2.24
C LYS A 25 7.78 6.75 -2.65
N SER A 26 8.92 6.14 -2.97
CA SER A 26 9.01 4.73 -3.36
C SER A 26 8.59 3.82 -2.21
N ASP A 27 9.04 4.11 -1.00
CA ASP A 27 8.72 3.34 0.20
C ASP A 27 7.23 3.38 0.49
N SER A 28 6.60 4.55 0.32
CA SER A 28 5.15 4.69 0.48
C SER A 28 4.37 3.85 -0.53
N VAL A 29 4.79 3.88 -1.80
CA VAL A 29 4.15 3.08 -2.86
C VAL A 29 4.28 1.60 -2.54
N MET A 30 5.49 1.15 -2.18
CA MET A 30 5.76 -0.25 -1.87
C MET A 30 4.95 -0.72 -0.66
N PHE A 31 4.95 0.07 0.43
CA PHE A 31 4.23 -0.25 1.64
C PHE A 31 2.71 -0.42 1.40
N ILE A 32 2.08 0.54 0.72
CA ILE A 32 0.64 0.47 0.40
C ILE A 32 0.35 -0.72 -0.51
N SER A 33 1.24 -1.01 -1.47
CA SER A 33 1.06 -2.14 -2.40
C SER A 33 1.09 -3.48 -1.67
N VAL A 34 1.98 -3.65 -0.69
CA VAL A 34 2.02 -4.84 0.17
C VAL A 34 0.74 -4.92 1.02
N CYS A 35 0.31 -3.82 1.66
CA CYS A 35 -0.95 -3.81 2.42
C CYS A 35 -2.16 -4.17 1.55
N LEU A 36 -2.24 -3.66 0.32
CA LEU A 36 -3.31 -3.99 -0.62
C LEU A 36 -3.28 -5.46 -1.02
N PHE A 37 -2.11 -6.00 -1.30
CA PHE A 37 -1.94 -7.42 -1.61
C PHE A 37 -2.42 -8.30 -0.44
N LEU A 38 -2.00 -7.99 0.79
CA LEU A 38 -2.43 -8.75 1.98
C LEU A 38 -3.94 -8.66 2.19
N ASN A 39 -4.55 -7.48 2.03
CA ASN A 39 -6.00 -7.33 2.11
C ASN A 39 -6.73 -8.17 1.05
N PHE A 40 -6.23 -8.18 -0.18
CA PHE A 40 -6.80 -8.98 -1.26
C PHE A 40 -6.65 -10.49 -0.98
N ALA A 41 -5.49 -10.92 -0.48
CA ALA A 41 -5.25 -12.30 -0.07
C ALA A 41 -6.19 -12.73 1.07
N SER A 42 -6.44 -11.87 2.06
CA SER A 42 -7.39 -12.13 3.15
C SER A 42 -8.82 -12.30 2.63
N ILE A 43 -9.26 -11.46 1.68
CA ILE A 43 -10.58 -11.60 1.05
C ILE A 43 -10.70 -12.93 0.31
N ILE A 44 -9.67 -13.30 -0.46
CA ILE A 44 -9.62 -14.61 -1.13
C ILE A 44 -9.77 -15.73 -0.10
N GLN A 45 -9.03 -15.69 1.00
CA GLN A 45 -9.08 -16.72 2.02
C GLN A 45 -10.46 -16.83 2.68
N ILE A 46 -11.14 -15.71 2.91
CA ILE A 46 -12.52 -15.69 3.39
C ILE A 46 -13.46 -16.36 2.38
N ILE A 47 -13.31 -16.06 1.09
CA ILE A 47 -14.11 -16.68 0.02
C ILE A 47 -13.86 -18.20 -0.04
N GLU A 48 -12.60 -18.63 -0.04
CA GLU A 48 -12.22 -20.06 0.00
C GLU A 48 -12.91 -20.78 1.17
N TYR A 49 -12.87 -20.16 2.35
CA TYR A 49 -13.48 -20.70 3.56
C TYR A 49 -15.00 -20.89 3.42
N TYR A 50 -15.72 -19.87 2.93
CA TYR A 50 -17.18 -19.92 2.82
C TYR A 50 -17.68 -20.72 1.62
N ALA A 51 -16.93 -20.77 0.53
CA ALA A 51 -17.32 -21.47 -0.68
C ALA A 51 -16.83 -22.92 -0.73
N HIS A 52 -16.13 -23.38 0.31
CA HIS A 52 -15.62 -24.75 0.46
C HIS A 52 -14.76 -25.23 -0.74
N PHE A 53 -14.02 -24.31 -1.38
CA PHE A 53 -13.05 -24.65 -2.42
C PHE A 53 -11.70 -23.99 -2.12
N THR A 54 -10.64 -24.55 -2.71
CA THR A 54 -9.27 -24.03 -2.56
C THR A 54 -8.75 -23.57 -3.91
N LEU A 55 -8.17 -22.36 -3.96
CA LEU A 55 -7.46 -21.88 -5.13
C LEU A 55 -6.02 -22.42 -5.13
N PRO A 56 -5.41 -22.54 -6.31
CA PRO A 56 -3.99 -22.82 -6.41
C PRO A 56 -3.20 -21.78 -5.62
N ARG A 57 -2.37 -22.24 -4.67
CA ARG A 57 -1.51 -21.36 -3.87
C ARG A 57 -0.45 -20.73 -4.77
N PHE A 58 -0.05 -19.51 -4.44
CA PHE A 58 1.06 -18.86 -5.15
C PHE A 58 2.34 -19.70 -4.99
N PRO A 59 3.16 -19.84 -6.05
CA PRO A 59 4.41 -20.59 -6.02
C PRO A 59 5.53 -19.80 -5.33
N ILE A 60 5.25 -19.28 -4.14
CA ILE A 60 6.22 -18.63 -3.25
C ILE A 60 6.42 -19.58 -2.08
N THR A 61 7.55 -20.29 -2.12
CA THR A 61 7.88 -21.39 -1.22
C THR A 61 8.88 -20.95 -0.16
N THR A 62 9.96 -20.28 -0.56
CA THR A 62 11.08 -19.93 0.31
C THR A 62 11.79 -18.66 -0.14
N LYS A 63 12.28 -17.88 0.82
CA LYS A 63 13.09 -16.68 0.57
C LYS A 63 14.45 -16.96 -0.08
N TRP A 64 14.87 -18.21 -0.14
CA TRP A 64 16.18 -18.60 -0.71
C TRP A 64 16.10 -18.92 -2.21
N GLU A 65 14.90 -19.13 -2.75
CA GLU A 65 14.72 -19.48 -4.16
C GLU A 65 14.48 -18.23 -5.02
N LEU A 66 15.29 -18.07 -6.08
CA LEU A 66 15.11 -16.98 -7.04
C LEU A 66 13.71 -16.99 -7.67
N ALA A 67 13.16 -18.17 -7.97
CA ALA A 67 11.82 -18.31 -8.52
C ALA A 67 10.74 -17.68 -7.61
N SER A 68 10.83 -17.88 -6.29
CA SER A 68 9.92 -17.26 -5.31
C SER A 68 9.96 -15.73 -5.36
N TRP A 69 11.16 -15.14 -5.55
CA TRP A 69 11.30 -13.69 -5.72
C TRP A 69 10.72 -13.18 -7.03
N ILE A 70 10.91 -13.91 -8.14
CA ILE A 70 10.32 -13.55 -9.44
C ILE A 70 8.80 -13.54 -9.34
N TYR A 71 8.20 -14.57 -8.74
CA TYR A 71 6.76 -14.62 -8.54
C TYR A 71 6.25 -13.50 -7.63
N ALA A 72 6.95 -13.21 -6.53
CA ALA A 72 6.60 -12.09 -5.66
C ALA A 72 6.60 -10.75 -6.41
N ILE A 73 7.60 -10.51 -7.28
CA ILE A 73 7.67 -9.30 -8.11
C ILE A 73 6.49 -9.25 -9.09
N ILE A 74 6.22 -10.35 -9.80
CA ILE A 74 5.10 -10.42 -10.77
C ILE A 74 3.77 -10.12 -10.08
N ILE A 75 3.55 -10.69 -8.89
CA ILE A 75 2.32 -10.52 -8.11
C ILE A 75 2.18 -9.09 -7.57
N LEU A 76 3.27 -8.48 -7.08
CA LEU A 76 3.23 -7.14 -6.50
C LEU A 76 3.20 -6.02 -7.55
N THR A 77 3.79 -6.23 -8.72
CA THR A 77 3.85 -5.25 -9.82
C THR A 77 2.51 -4.58 -10.16
N PRO A 78 1.37 -5.30 -10.33
CA PRO A 78 0.09 -4.65 -10.61
C PRO A 78 -0.37 -3.72 -9.48
N PHE A 79 -0.14 -4.08 -8.21
CA PHE A 79 -0.47 -3.23 -7.07
C PHE A 79 0.41 -1.98 -7.04
N ILE A 80 1.72 -2.15 -7.26
CA ILE A 80 2.69 -1.04 -7.34
C ILE A 80 2.29 -0.07 -8.45
N PHE A 81 2.00 -0.58 -9.64
CA PHE A 81 1.60 0.22 -10.79
C PHE A 81 0.28 0.98 -10.52
N PHE A 82 -0.70 0.30 -9.92
CA PHE A 82 -1.98 0.91 -9.54
C PHE A 82 -1.80 2.04 -8.54
N VAL A 83 -1.12 1.78 -7.42
CA VAL A 83 -0.89 2.78 -6.35
C VAL A 83 -0.11 3.98 -6.89
N TYR A 84 0.96 3.71 -7.65
CA TYR A 84 1.78 4.76 -8.25
C TYR A 84 0.96 5.67 -9.17
N ASN A 85 0.27 5.08 -10.15
CA ASN A 85 -0.48 5.86 -11.13
C ASN A 85 -1.64 6.63 -10.53
N ARG A 86 -2.28 6.06 -9.50
CA ARG A 86 -3.47 6.66 -8.89
C ARG A 86 -3.14 7.79 -7.92
N TYR A 87 -2.07 7.66 -7.13
CA TYR A 87 -1.81 8.56 -5.99
C TYR A 87 -0.42 9.19 -5.99
N PHE A 88 0.59 8.54 -6.56
CA PHE A 88 2.00 8.99 -6.44
C PHE A 88 2.59 9.53 -7.75
N LYS A 89 1.85 9.59 -8.86
CA LYS A 89 2.23 10.48 -9.98
C LYS A 89 2.41 11.90 -9.45
N GLN A 90 3.41 12.63 -9.95
CA GLN A 90 3.85 13.90 -9.37
C GLN A 90 2.68 14.89 -9.15
N GLU A 91 1.88 15.12 -10.19
CA GLU A 91 0.71 15.99 -10.15
C GLU A 91 -0.36 15.49 -9.16
N LYS A 92 -0.59 14.17 -9.12
CA LYS A 92 -1.59 13.54 -8.23
C LYS A 92 -1.18 13.66 -6.77
N LEU A 93 0.11 13.48 -6.49
CA LEU A 93 0.67 13.59 -5.16
C LEU A 93 0.59 15.03 -4.66
N GLN A 94 0.94 16.01 -5.49
CA GLN A 94 0.83 17.44 -5.14
C GLN A 94 -0.62 17.83 -4.85
N ALA A 95 -1.55 17.48 -5.72
CA ALA A 95 -2.98 17.72 -5.50
C ALA A 95 -3.49 17.06 -4.22
N LEU A 96 -3.02 15.84 -3.92
CA LEU A 96 -3.37 15.12 -2.71
C LEU A 96 -2.82 15.81 -1.45
N LEU A 97 -1.59 16.33 -1.48
CA LEU A 97 -1.03 17.07 -0.35
C LEU A 97 -1.78 18.39 -0.10
N GLU A 98 -2.07 19.13 -1.16
CA GLU A 98 -2.79 20.41 -1.09
C GLU A 98 -4.23 20.24 -0.58
N GLU A 99 -4.92 19.18 -1.02
CA GLU A 99 -6.25 18.89 -0.51
C GLU A 99 -6.23 18.61 0.99
N TYR A 100 -5.25 17.86 1.49
CA TYR A 100 -5.19 17.46 2.90
C TYR A 100 -4.63 18.57 3.79
N SER A 101 -3.83 19.50 3.27
CA SER A 101 -3.43 20.70 4.02
C SER A 101 -4.60 21.65 4.28
N ARG A 102 -5.66 21.58 3.46
CA ARG A 102 -6.87 22.40 3.61
C ARG A 102 -7.94 21.73 4.50
N LYS A 103 -7.74 20.49 4.95
CA LYS A 103 -8.71 19.76 5.79
C LYS A 103 -8.59 20.16 7.26
N SER A 104 -9.72 20.09 7.96
CA SER A 104 -9.77 20.35 9.41
C SER A 104 -8.94 19.33 10.20
N GLU A 105 -8.43 19.76 11.36
CA GLU A 105 -7.61 18.91 12.23
C GLU A 105 -8.33 17.64 12.68
N ILE A 106 -9.63 17.74 12.97
CA ILE A 106 -10.47 16.59 13.34
C ILE A 106 -10.48 15.56 12.19
N ARG A 107 -10.64 16.00 10.94
CA ARG A 107 -10.65 15.10 9.78
C ARG A 107 -9.28 14.44 9.57
N LEU A 108 -8.20 15.17 9.85
CA LEU A 108 -6.85 14.63 9.82
C LEU A 108 -6.65 13.59 10.93
N LEU A 109 -7.10 13.85 12.16
CA LEU A 109 -7.03 12.90 13.27
C LEU A 109 -7.73 11.57 12.92
N ILE A 110 -8.97 11.65 12.40
CA ILE A 110 -9.72 10.46 11.96
C ILE A 110 -8.95 9.70 10.88
N GLY A 111 -8.40 10.41 9.88
CA GLY A 111 -7.62 9.78 8.83
C GLY A 111 -6.37 9.07 9.35
N ARG A 112 -5.71 9.63 10.38
CA ARG A 112 -4.55 9.01 11.02
C ARG A 112 -4.93 7.74 11.79
N CYS A 113 -6.07 7.74 12.49
CA CYS A 113 -6.59 6.54 13.14
C CYS A 113 -6.91 5.44 12.11
N LEU A 114 -7.56 5.79 11.00
CA LEU A 114 -7.85 4.85 9.91
C LEU A 114 -6.59 4.25 9.30
N PHE A 115 -5.52 5.04 9.17
CA PHE A 115 -4.22 4.55 8.71
C PHE A 115 -3.67 3.45 9.63
N PHE A 116 -3.71 3.62 10.96
CA PHE A 116 -3.25 2.61 11.92
C PHE A 116 -4.13 1.35 11.98
N ILE A 117 -5.40 1.44 11.61
CA ILE A 117 -6.29 0.27 11.54
C ILE A 117 -6.04 -0.51 10.25
N TYR A 118 -5.73 0.21 9.17
CA TYR A 118 -5.55 -0.39 7.85
C TYR A 118 -4.18 -1.04 7.64
N CYS A 119 -3.14 -0.45 8.25
CA CYS A 119 -1.74 -0.87 8.12
C CYS A 119 -1.28 -1.64 9.36
#